data_AF-A0A7W6JQ80-F1
#
_entry.id   AF-A0A7W6JQ80-F1
#
_cell.length_a   1.000
_cell.length_b   1.000
_cell.length_c   1.000
_cell.angle_alpha   90.00
_cell.angle_beta   90.00
_cell.angle_gamma   90.00
#
_symmetry.space_group_name_H-M   'P 1'
#
loop_
_entity.id
_entity.type
_entity.pdbx_description
1 polymer ?
#
loop_
_entity_poly.entity_id
_entity_poly.type
_entity_poly.pdbx_seq_one_letter_code
_entity_poly.pdbx_strand_id
1 'polypeptide(L)'
;MRLRDTPEDLATLNALRRGMLLVLAPGLLFVFVLIWLVMPPYAPPQDWANGTYVNACCTTLVLRDGVATADGQATRYLVADGKSGTQIVVKVGIRVRRGRVEFGGGQVFVEFDHPSWAPRNEAKALHLYGSDDGRDYSFVRQK
;
A
#
# COMPACT_ATOMS: atom_id res chain seq x y z
N MET A 1 4.54 -2.84 -49.04
CA MET A 1 5.51 -3.94 -49.28
C MET A 1 5.62 -4.74 -47.99
N ARG A 2 5.08 -5.96 -47.94
CA ARG A 2 5.33 -6.90 -46.84
C ARG A 2 6.64 -7.63 -47.17
N LEU A 3 7.70 -7.42 -46.39
CA LEU A 3 8.86 -8.30 -46.45
C LEU A 3 8.41 -9.69 -46.03
N ARG A 4 8.65 -10.69 -46.89
CA ARG A 4 8.44 -12.11 -46.55
C ARG A 4 9.58 -12.50 -45.61
N ASP A 5 9.27 -12.81 -44.37
CA ASP A 5 10.22 -13.40 -43.44
C ASP A 5 10.70 -14.74 -44.03
N THR A 6 11.99 -14.85 -44.33
CA THR A 6 12.56 -16.12 -44.76
C THR A 6 12.78 -17.02 -43.53
N PRO A 7 12.80 -18.35 -43.68
CA PRO A 7 13.11 -19.25 -42.56
C PRO A 7 14.48 -18.96 -41.91
N GLU A 8 15.41 -18.41 -42.70
CA GLU A 8 16.73 -17.93 -42.27
C GLU A 8 16.62 -16.77 -41.26
N ASP A 9 15.72 -15.81 -41.54
CA ASP A 9 15.46 -14.64 -40.68
C ASP A 9 14.86 -15.07 -39.34
N LEU A 10 13.95 -16.06 -39.35
CA LEU A 10 13.34 -16.62 -38.14
C LEU A 10 14.36 -17.37 -37.27
N ALA A 11 15.29 -18.12 -37.87
CA ALA A 11 16.35 -18.81 -37.15
C ALA A 11 17.31 -17.81 -36.48
N THR A 12 17.68 -16.75 -37.20
CA THR A 12 18.57 -15.70 -36.72
C THR A 12 17.93 -14.91 -35.58
N LEU A 13 16.65 -14.55 -35.72
CA LEU A 13 15.86 -13.90 -34.65
C LEU A 13 15.76 -14.78 -33.39
N ASN A 14 15.53 -16.09 -33.55
CA ASN A 14 15.45 -17.01 -32.41
C ASN A 14 16.81 -17.18 -31.71
N ALA A 15 17.91 -17.22 -32.44
CA ALA A 15 19.25 -17.26 -31.87
C ALA A 15 19.57 -15.97 -31.10
N LEU A 16 19.28 -14.81 -31.69
CA LEU A 16 19.40 -13.50 -31.04
C LEU A 16 18.53 -13.40 -29.78
N ARG A 17 17.27 -13.85 -29.84
CA ARG A 17 16.35 -13.83 -28.70
C ARG A 17 16.84 -14.71 -27.55
N ARG A 18 17.36 -15.90 -27.85
CA ARG A 18 17.94 -16.81 -26.84
C ARG A 18 19.21 -16.24 -26.23
N GLY A 19 20.12 -15.72 -27.06
CA GLY A 19 21.35 -15.07 -26.59
C GLY A 19 21.05 -13.85 -25.71
N MET A 20 20.09 -13.02 -26.13
CA MET A 20 19.67 -11.85 -25.37
C MET A 20 19.01 -12.23 -24.04
N LEU A 21 18.16 -13.27 -24.01
CA LEU A 21 17.57 -13.79 -22.77
C LEU A 21 18.61 -14.31 -21.79
N LEU A 22 19.65 -15.00 -22.27
CA LEU A 22 20.74 -15.53 -21.43
C LEU A 22 21.55 -14.43 -20.73
N VAL A 23 21.57 -13.21 -21.27
CA VAL A 23 22.28 -12.08 -20.67
C VAL A 23 21.33 -11.18 -19.87
N LEU A 24 20.16 -10.85 -20.43
CA LEU A 24 19.19 -9.97 -19.78
C LEU A 24 18.59 -10.59 -18.52
N ALA A 25 18.20 -11.87 -18.55
CA ALA A 25 17.55 -12.50 -17.40
C ALA A 25 18.42 -12.48 -16.13
N PRO A 26 19.70 -12.93 -16.16
CA PRO A 26 20.55 -12.86 -14.97
C PRO A 26 20.93 -11.42 -14.61
N GLY A 27 21.10 -10.53 -15.59
CA GLY A 27 21.37 -9.11 -15.34
C GLY A 27 20.20 -8.44 -14.59
N LEU A 28 18.96 -8.69 -15.03
CA LEU A 28 17.76 -8.19 -14.37
C LEU A 28 17.65 -8.78 -12.95
N LEU A 29 17.82 -10.10 -12.82
CA LEU A 29 17.78 -10.78 -11.52
C LEU A 29 18.80 -10.18 -10.54
N PHE A 30 20.03 -9.97 -11.00
CA PHE A 30 21.10 -9.38 -10.19
C PHE A 30 20.73 -7.98 -9.72
N VAL A 31 20.19 -7.12 -10.60
CA VAL A 31 19.74 -5.77 -10.24
C VAL A 31 18.60 -5.83 -9.21
N PHE A 32 17.61 -6.71 -9.39
CA PHE A 32 16.51 -6.85 -8.42
C PHE A 32 16.99 -7.34 -7.06
N VAL A 33 17.92 -8.30 -7.02
CA VAL A 33 18.53 -8.78 -5.78
C VAL A 33 19.34 -7.67 -5.12
N LEU A 34 20.10 -6.88 -5.89
CA LEU A 34 20.88 -5.75 -5.36
C LEU A 34 19.97 -4.68 -4.75
N ILE A 35 18.87 -4.32 -5.44
CA ILE A 35 17.86 -3.39 -4.92
C ILE A 35 17.29 -3.93 -3.61
N TRP A 36 16.93 -5.21 -3.56
CA TRP A 36 16.38 -5.85 -2.37
C TRP A 36 17.36 -5.85 -1.18
N LEU A 37 18.66 -6.02 -1.43
CA LEU A 37 19.69 -5.99 -0.39
C LEU A 37 20.03 -4.57 0.09
N VAL A 38 20.02 -3.60 -0.82
CA VAL A 38 20.49 -2.22 -0.55
C VAL A 38 19.36 -1.31 -0.08
N MET A 39 18.10 -1.59 -0.43
CA MET A 39 16.95 -0.86 0.06
C MET A 39 16.33 -1.57 1.27
N PRO A 40 16.76 -1.24 2.51
CA PRO A 40 16.10 -1.79 3.68
C PRO A 40 14.61 -1.40 3.67
N PRO A 41 13.71 -2.32 4.05
CA PRO A 41 12.31 -1.98 4.24
C PRO A 41 12.23 -0.90 5.31
N TYR A 42 11.77 0.27 4.91
CA TYR A 42 11.57 1.36 5.85
C TYR A 42 10.15 1.28 6.39
N ALA A 43 10.02 0.80 7.62
CA ALA A 43 8.81 0.99 8.38
C ALA A 43 8.89 2.38 9.07
N PRO A 44 7.96 3.31 8.81
CA PRO A 44 7.89 4.54 9.57
C PRO A 44 7.61 4.25 11.05
N PRO A 45 8.08 5.12 11.96
CA PRO A 45 7.86 4.94 13.38
C PRO A 45 6.36 5.06 13.72
N GLN A 46 5.96 4.48 14.87
CA GLN A 46 4.55 4.37 15.26
C GLN A 46 3.82 5.72 15.36
N ASP A 47 4.55 6.75 15.78
CA ASP A 47 4.09 8.14 15.96
C ASP A 47 3.86 8.88 14.63
N TRP A 48 4.40 8.37 13.51
CA TRP A 48 4.17 8.95 12.19
C TRP A 48 2.68 9.01 11.82
N ALA A 49 1.89 8.03 12.29
CA ALA A 49 0.45 7.96 12.06
C ALA A 49 -0.37 8.75 13.10
N ASN A 50 0.26 9.42 14.06
CA ASN A 50 -0.48 10.14 15.10
C ASN A 50 -1.24 11.33 14.51
N GLY A 51 -2.53 11.42 14.79
CA GLY A 51 -3.38 12.49 14.28
C GLY A 51 -4.85 12.28 14.55
N THR A 52 -5.61 13.35 14.34
CA THR A 52 -7.07 13.33 14.32
C THR A 52 -7.53 13.31 12.88
N TYR A 53 -8.23 12.26 12.47
CA TYR A 53 -8.67 12.03 11.11
C TYR A 53 -10.18 12.21 11.03
N VAL A 54 -10.62 13.11 10.15
CA VAL A 54 -12.02 13.54 10.04
C VAL A 54 -12.56 13.27 8.63
N ASN A 55 -13.83 12.87 8.56
CA ASN A 55 -14.60 12.77 7.33
C ASN A 55 -15.96 13.43 7.56
N ALA A 56 -16.49 14.13 6.55
CA ALA A 56 -17.77 14.82 6.64
C ALA A 56 -18.97 13.91 6.97
N CYS A 57 -18.95 12.64 6.58
CA CYS A 57 -20.05 11.70 6.82
C CYS A 57 -19.99 10.99 8.17
N CYS A 58 -18.81 10.97 8.79
CA CYS A 58 -18.43 9.84 9.61
C CYS A 58 -17.70 10.26 10.89
N THR A 59 -17.83 9.44 11.95
CA THR A 59 -17.22 9.74 13.25
C THR A 59 -15.71 9.90 13.14
N THR A 60 -15.16 10.89 13.85
CA THR A 60 -13.71 11.14 13.93
C THR A 60 -12.94 9.91 14.41
N LEU A 61 -11.84 9.61 13.73
CA LEU A 61 -10.87 8.60 14.14
C LEU A 61 -9.61 9.28 14.68
N VAL A 62 -9.22 8.96 15.90
CA VAL A 62 -8.01 9.49 16.53
C VAL A 62 -6.98 8.38 16.62
N LEU A 63 -5.79 8.62 16.08
CA LEU A 63 -4.63 7.74 16.19
C LEU A 63 -3.60 8.40 17.11
N ARG A 64 -3.19 7.70 18.16
CA ARG A 64 -2.16 8.19 19.08
C ARG A 64 -1.39 7.02 19.70
N ASP A 65 -0.09 6.98 19.46
CA ASP A 65 0.88 6.08 20.09
C ASP A 65 0.47 4.60 20.02
N GLY A 66 -0.06 4.18 18.86
CA GLY A 66 -0.52 2.80 18.66
C GLY A 66 -1.91 2.50 19.20
N VAL A 67 -2.67 3.51 19.60
CA VAL A 67 -4.09 3.39 19.97
C VAL A 67 -4.97 4.15 18.98
N ALA A 68 -5.92 3.44 18.38
CA ALA A 68 -6.95 3.98 17.50
C ALA A 68 -8.23 4.13 18.31
N THR A 69 -8.83 5.33 18.31
CA THR A 69 -10.02 5.67 19.08
C THR A 69 -11.09 6.25 18.17
N ALA A 70 -12.31 5.72 18.25
CA ALA A 70 -13.47 6.25 17.54
C ALA A 70 -14.76 5.92 18.31
N ASP A 71 -15.72 6.85 18.35
CA ASP A 71 -17.02 6.69 19.04
C ASP A 71 -16.92 6.13 20.48
N GLY A 72 -15.89 6.54 21.23
CA GLY A 72 -15.63 6.07 22.59
C GLY A 72 -15.04 4.66 22.72
N GLN A 73 -14.84 3.96 21.60
CA GLN A 73 -14.13 2.69 21.53
C GLN A 73 -12.65 2.91 21.23
N ALA A 74 -11.79 2.02 21.73
CA ALA A 74 -10.36 2.06 21.46
C ALA A 74 -9.80 0.67 21.16
N THR A 75 -8.82 0.60 20.26
CA THR A 75 -8.08 -0.62 19.95
C THR A 75 -6.62 -0.31 19.64
N ARG A 76 -5.76 -1.33 19.71
CA ARG A 76 -4.37 -1.20 19.30
C ARG A 76 -4.23 -1.29 17.78
N TYR A 77 -3.32 -0.49 17.24
CA TYR A 77 -2.89 -0.55 15.86
C TYR A 77 -1.36 -0.55 15.76
N LEU A 78 -0.83 -1.06 14.66
CA LEU A 78 0.60 -1.00 14.34
C LEU A 78 0.79 -0.32 12.99
N VAL A 79 1.78 0.55 12.88
CA VAL A 79 2.21 1.07 11.57
C VAL A 79 3.06 0.00 10.89
N ALA A 80 2.76 -0.31 9.64
CA ALA A 80 3.47 -1.30 8.85
C ALA A 80 3.53 -0.89 7.38
N ASP A 81 4.44 -1.50 6.63
CA ASP A 81 4.45 -1.39 5.19
C ASP A 81 3.45 -2.36 4.58
N GLY A 82 2.67 -1.85 3.62
CA GLY A 82 1.74 -2.60 2.78
C GLY A 82 2.18 -2.57 1.32
N LYS A 83 1.46 -3.31 0.48
CA LYS A 83 1.72 -3.38 -0.96
C LYS A 83 1.58 -2.00 -1.64
N SER A 84 0.67 -1.17 -1.14
CA SER A 84 0.33 0.13 -1.73
C SER A 84 1.09 1.30 -1.10
N GLY A 85 1.77 1.09 0.04
CA GLY A 85 2.42 2.13 0.82
C GLY A 85 2.35 1.82 2.32
N THR A 86 2.55 2.84 3.16
CA THR A 86 2.40 2.68 4.61
C THR A 86 0.92 2.52 4.98
N GLN A 87 0.65 1.60 5.89
CA GLN A 87 -0.68 1.27 6.38
C GLN A 87 -0.68 1.13 7.90
N ILE A 88 -1.86 1.17 8.51
CA ILE A 88 -2.03 0.66 9.87
C ILE A 88 -2.72 -0.70 9.85
N VAL A 89 -2.28 -1.54 10.78
CA VAL A 89 -2.82 -2.87 11.01
C VAL A 89 -3.60 -2.84 12.31
N VAL A 90 -4.91 -3.06 12.22
CA VAL A 90 -5.80 -3.17 13.37
C VAL A 90 -6.21 -4.63 13.53
N LYS A 91 -5.70 -5.32 14.56
CA LYS A 91 -5.86 -6.78 14.73
C LYS A 91 -7.33 -7.22 14.80
N VAL A 92 -8.17 -6.41 15.46
CA VAL A 92 -9.60 -6.68 15.61
C VAL A 92 -10.41 -6.32 14.37
N GLY A 93 -9.82 -5.55 13.44
CA GLY A 93 -10.50 -4.95 12.31
C GLY A 93 -10.96 -3.53 12.56
N ILE A 94 -11.12 -2.78 11.48
CA ILE A 94 -11.67 -1.43 11.47
C ILE A 94 -12.42 -1.23 10.16
N ARG A 95 -13.60 -0.61 10.22
CA ARG A 95 -14.47 -0.40 9.06
C ARG A 95 -15.44 0.76 9.30
N VAL A 96 -16.03 1.27 8.23
CA VAL A 96 -17.16 2.21 8.33
C VAL A 96 -18.48 1.45 8.19
N ARG A 97 -19.40 1.66 9.14
CA ARG A 97 -20.74 1.08 9.11
C ARG A 97 -21.75 2.14 9.50
N ARG A 98 -22.74 2.40 8.63
CA ARG A 98 -23.77 3.45 8.85
C ARG A 98 -23.20 4.80 9.31
N GLY A 99 -22.08 5.23 8.73
CA GLY A 99 -21.41 6.48 9.09
C GLY A 99 -20.62 6.46 10.40
N ARG A 100 -20.45 5.30 11.04
CA ARG A 100 -19.63 5.15 12.25
C ARG A 100 -18.41 4.30 11.96
N VAL A 101 -17.30 4.62 12.59
CA VAL A 101 -16.12 3.76 12.58
C VAL A 101 -16.34 2.68 13.64
N GLU A 102 -16.39 1.43 13.20
CA GLU A 102 -16.52 0.25 14.08
C GLU A 102 -15.21 -0.53 14.12
N PHE A 103 -14.85 -1.03 15.29
CA PHE A 103 -13.75 -2.00 15.45
C PHE A 103 -14.31 -3.42 15.55
N GLY A 104 -13.88 -4.32 14.67
CA GLY A 104 -14.37 -5.69 14.63
C GLY A 104 -14.40 -6.31 13.22
N GLY A 105 -14.57 -7.63 13.16
CA GLY A 105 -14.78 -8.36 11.89
C GLY A 105 -13.55 -9.00 11.25
N GLY A 106 -12.37 -8.90 11.87
CA GLY A 106 -11.12 -9.50 11.38
C GLY A 106 -10.11 -8.46 10.91
N GLN A 107 -8.84 -8.84 10.73
CA GLN A 107 -7.76 -7.90 10.41
C GLN A 107 -8.05 -7.13 9.12
N VAL A 108 -8.10 -5.79 9.22
CA VAL A 108 -8.27 -4.88 8.07
C VAL A 108 -7.05 -3.96 8.00
N PHE A 109 -6.55 -3.77 6.78
CA PHE A 109 -5.48 -2.85 6.47
C PHE A 109 -6.09 -1.50 6.13
N VAL A 110 -5.52 -0.44 6.70
CA VAL A 110 -5.94 0.91 6.42
C VAL A 110 -4.80 1.65 5.75
N GLU A 111 -5.00 2.02 4.49
CA GLU A 111 -3.96 2.65 3.69
C GLU A 111 -3.95 4.17 3.93
N PHE A 112 -2.76 4.74 3.97
CA PHE A 112 -2.59 6.19 3.93
C PHE A 112 -2.40 6.66 2.48
N ASP A 113 -2.86 7.87 2.20
CA ASP A 113 -2.81 8.48 0.88
C ASP A 113 -1.36 8.54 0.34
N HIS A 114 -1.09 7.82 -0.76
CA HIS A 114 -0.07 7.98 -1.83
C HIS A 114 0.56 6.65 -2.26
N PRO A 115 0.89 6.48 -3.56
CA PRO A 115 1.59 5.30 -4.05
C PRO A 115 2.99 5.20 -3.45
N SER A 116 3.42 3.96 -3.22
CA SER A 116 4.63 3.41 -2.60
C SER A 116 6.01 4.06 -2.86
N TRP A 117 6.11 5.20 -3.54
CA TRP A 117 7.36 5.83 -3.98
C TRP A 117 7.48 7.35 -3.68
N ALA A 118 6.46 8.01 -3.11
CA ALA A 118 6.54 9.44 -2.77
C ALA A 118 7.25 9.70 -1.42
N PRO A 119 7.99 10.82 -1.26
CA PRO A 119 8.70 11.12 -0.01
C PRO A 119 7.75 11.18 1.19
N ARG A 120 8.21 10.54 2.27
CA ARG A 120 7.58 10.21 3.56
C ARG A 120 7.12 11.44 4.35
N ASN A 121 6.27 12.25 3.76
CA ASN A 121 5.61 13.33 4.45
C ASN A 121 4.65 12.75 5.50
N GLU A 122 4.30 13.57 6.47
CA GLU A 122 3.29 13.29 7.49
C GLU A 122 2.05 12.60 6.91
N ALA A 123 1.48 11.64 7.65
CA ALA A 123 0.24 10.98 7.28
C ALA A 123 -0.87 12.01 7.02
N LYS A 124 -1.35 12.13 5.77
CA LYS A 124 -2.31 13.17 5.37
C LYS A 124 -3.76 12.72 5.39
N ALA A 125 -4.03 11.53 4.87
CA ALA A 125 -5.36 10.96 4.86
C ALA A 125 -5.29 9.44 4.98
N LEU A 126 -6.41 8.86 5.38
CA LEU A 126 -6.57 7.46 5.75
C LEU A 126 -7.86 6.92 5.13
N HIS A 127 -7.77 5.76 4.48
CA HIS A 127 -8.87 5.18 3.71
C HIS A 127 -9.48 3.96 4.39
N LEU A 128 -10.75 4.06 4.79
CA LEU A 128 -11.50 2.96 5.40
C LEU A 128 -12.60 2.45 4.47
N TYR A 129 -12.67 1.14 4.28
CA TYR A 129 -13.76 0.53 3.53
C TYR A 129 -15.05 0.44 4.36
N GLY A 130 -16.15 0.79 3.70
CA GLY A 130 -17.51 0.63 4.20
C GLY A 130 -17.97 -0.82 4.11
N SER A 131 -18.44 -1.39 5.22
CA SER A 131 -18.91 -2.79 5.21
C SER A 131 -20.30 -2.97 4.63
N ASP A 132 -21.12 -1.91 4.66
CA ASP A 132 -22.51 -1.99 4.20
C ASP A 132 -22.64 -1.64 2.70
N ASP A 133 -21.77 -0.77 2.18
CA ASP A 133 -21.89 -0.17 0.85
C ASP A 133 -20.64 -0.37 -0.04
N GLY A 134 -19.57 -0.96 0.52
CA GLY A 134 -18.30 -1.17 -0.19
C GLY A 134 -17.58 0.12 -0.59
N ARG A 135 -18.03 1.28 -0.11
CA ARG A 135 -17.43 2.57 -0.46
C ARG A 135 -16.11 2.76 0.27
N ASP A 136 -15.20 3.47 -0.37
CA ASP A 136 -13.99 3.95 0.28
C ASP A 136 -14.27 5.30 0.94
N TYR A 137 -14.00 5.38 2.24
CA TYR A 137 -14.14 6.57 3.06
C TYR A 137 -12.77 7.15 3.39
N SER A 138 -12.47 8.31 2.79
CA SER A 138 -11.22 9.04 3.06
C SER A 138 -11.36 9.95 4.27
N PHE A 139 -10.57 9.72 5.31
CA PHE A 139 -10.47 10.57 6.50
C PHE A 139 -9.22 11.43 6.40
N VAL A 140 -9.39 12.75 6.41
CA VAL A 140 -8.29 13.71 6.28
C VAL A 140 -7.78 14.10 7.66
N ARG A 141 -6.46 14.17 7.82
CA ARG A 141 -5.83 14.64 9.06
C ARG A 141 -6.15 16.11 9.29
N GLN A 142 -6.72 16.40 10.45
CA GLN A 142 -6.95 17.76 10.93
C GLN A 142 -5.61 18.36 11.38
N LYS A 143 -5.32 19.58 10.90
CA LYS A 143 -4.12 20.35 11.27
C LYS A 143 -4.14 20.77 12.73
#